data_AF-A0A8T5B0Q3-F1
#
_entry.id   AF-A0A8T5B0Q3-F1
#
_cell.length_a   1.000
_cell.length_b   1.000
_cell.length_c   1.000
_cell.angle_alpha   90.00
_cell.angle_beta   90.00
_cell.angle_gamma   90.00
#
_symmetry.space_group_name_H-M   'P 1'
#
loop_
_entity.id
_entity.type
_entity.pdbx_description
1 polymer ?
#
loop_
_entity_poly.entity_id
_entity_poly.type
_entity_poly.pdbx_seq_one_letter_code
_entity_poly.pdbx_strand_id
1 'polypeptide(L)' 'MPTHGSLSKAGKVRSQTPKIEPLPKTRKPPRVRVRRNYEKRVVLQRKPGQNWML' A
#
# COMPACT_ATOMS: atom_id res chain seq x y z
N MET A 1 -8.12 30.12 30.17
CA MET A 1 -7.89 29.33 28.93
C MET A 1 -8.66 28.02 29.05
N PRO A 2 -9.54 27.64 28.11
CA PRO A 2 -10.26 26.38 28.20
C PRO A 2 -9.26 25.23 28.08
N THR A 3 -9.22 24.37 29.10
CA THR A 3 -8.27 23.25 29.21
C THR A 3 -8.65 22.05 28.34
N HIS A 4 -9.90 22.00 27.84
CA HIS A 4 -10.45 20.87 27.12
C HIS A 4 -11.01 21.31 25.77
N GLY A 5 -10.45 20.77 24.69
CA GLY A 5 -10.95 20.97 23.32
C GLY A 5 -12.12 20.06 22.99
N SER A 6 -12.85 20.37 21.91
CA SER A 6 -13.98 19.55 21.46
C SER A 6 -13.52 18.18 20.96
N LEU A 7 -14.08 17.12 21.56
CA LEU A 7 -13.86 15.73 21.15
C LEU A 7 -14.72 15.32 19.94
N SER A 8 -15.63 16.18 19.46
CA SER A 8 -16.65 15.81 18.47
C SER A 8 -16.10 15.41 17.10
N LYS A 9 -14.85 15.78 16.78
CA LYS A 9 -14.18 15.46 15.51
C LYS A 9 -13.31 14.21 15.58
N ALA A 10 -13.21 13.57 16.75
CA ALA A 10 -12.37 12.39 16.92
C ALA A 10 -12.83 11.26 15.99
N GLY A 11 -11.90 10.74 15.18
CA GLY A 11 -12.19 9.60 14.29
C GLY A 11 -13.04 9.90 13.05
N LYS A 12 -13.49 11.15 12.82
CA LYS A 12 -14.38 11.54 11.71
C LYS A 12 -13.92 10.98 10.35
N VAL A 13 -12.65 11.13 10.03
CA VAL A 13 -12.12 10.71 8.72
C VAL A 13 -12.16 9.18 8.58
N ARG A 14 -11.83 8.45 9.65
CA ARG A 14 -11.83 6.98 9.65
C ARG A 14 -13.24 6.39 9.56
N SER A 15 -14.23 7.04 10.16
CA SER A 15 -15.63 6.59 10.09
C SER A 15 -16.30 6.95 8.76
N GLN A 16 -15.86 8.04 8.11
CA GLN A 16 -16.35 8.44 6.79
C GLN A 16 -15.83 7.56 5.66
N THR A 17 -14.64 6.97 5.81
CA THR A 17 -14.07 6.11 4.78
C THR A 17 -14.80 4.77 4.70
N PRO A 18 -15.39 4.40 3.54
CA PRO A 18 -16.04 3.10 3.40
C PRO A 18 -15.02 1.98 3.55
N LYS A 19 -15.42 0.89 4.22
CA LYS A 19 -14.58 -0.30 4.36
C LYS A 19 -14.52 -1.06 3.02
N ILE A 20 -13.31 -1.23 2.50
CA ILE A 20 -13.05 -2.01 1.28
C ILE A 20 -12.36 -3.32 1.68
N GLU A 21 -12.88 -4.44 1.19
CA GLU A 21 -12.30 -5.75 1.44
C GLU A 21 -10.99 -5.96 0.65
N PRO A 22 -10.00 -6.67 1.23
CA PRO A 22 -8.77 -6.96 0.52
C PRO A 22 -9.00 -7.97 -0.60
N LEU A 23 -8.43 -7.72 -1.78
CA LEU A 23 -8.43 -8.73 -2.85
C LEU A 23 -7.61 -9.96 -2.42
N PRO A 24 -8.03 -11.18 -2.79
CA PRO A 24 -7.26 -12.39 -2.55
C PRO A 24 -5.92 -12.29 -3.29
N LYS A 25 -4.81 -12.50 -2.57
CA LYS A 25 -3.46 -12.42 -3.14
C LYS A 25 -2.68 -13.68 -2.80
N THR A 26 -2.28 -14.43 -3.82
CA THR A 26 -1.34 -15.54 -3.66
C THR A 26 0.10 -15.02 -3.69
N ARG A 27 0.87 -15.32 -2.65
CA ARG A 27 2.30 -14.98 -2.61
C ARG A 27 3.08 -16.05 -3.37
N LYS A 28 3.95 -15.60 -4.27
CA LYS A 28 4.88 -16.48 -4.98
C LYS A 28 5.94 -16.99 -4.01
N PRO A 29 6.41 -18.24 -4.15
CA PRO A 29 7.49 -18.76 -3.32
C PRO A 29 8.78 -17.93 -3.51
N PRO A 30 9.69 -17.90 -2.52
CA PRO A 30 10.84 -17.01 -2.51
C PRO A 30 11.70 -17.07 -3.77
N ARG A 31 11.99 -18.28 -4.27
CA ARG A 31 12.79 -18.50 -5.49
C ARG A 31 12.19 -17.80 -6.71
N VAL A 32 10.88 -17.97 -6.92
CA VAL A 32 10.15 -17.35 -8.05
C VAL A 32 10.05 -15.84 -7.88
N ARG A 33 9.89 -15.36 -6.64
CA ARG A 33 9.85 -13.93 -6.34
C ARG A 33 11.19 -13.25 -6.67
N VAL A 34 12.30 -13.84 -6.24
CA VAL A 34 13.64 -13.28 -6.47
C VAL A 34 13.98 -13.25 -7.96
N ARG A 35 13.74 -14.36 -8.69
CA ARG A 35 13.96 -14.42 -10.14
C ARG A 35 13.17 -13.34 -10.89
N ARG A 36 11.87 -13.21 -10.61
CA ARG A 36 11.03 -12.17 -11.26
C ARG A 36 11.47 -10.75 -10.91
N ASN A 37 12.00 -10.52 -9.71
CA ASN A 37 12.53 -9.22 -9.33
C ASN A 37 13.83 -8.89 -10.08
N TYR A 38 14.71 -9.88 -10.27
CA TYR A 38 15.91 -9.74 -11.09
C TYR A 38 15.56 -9.39 -12.54
N GLU A 39 14.67 -10.17 -13.16
CA GLU A 39 14.19 -9.92 -14.53
C GLU A 39 13.62 -8.50 -14.67
N LYS A 40 12.76 -8.08 -13.73
CA LYS A 40 12.16 -6.73 -13.76
C LYS A 40 13.17 -5.62 -13.59
N ARG A 41 14.12 -5.74 -12.67
CA ARG A 41 15.03 -4.64 -12.29
C ARG A 41 16.28 -4.54 -13.16
N VAL A 42 16.84 -5.69 -13.54
CA VAL A 42 18.13 -5.76 -14.23
C VAL A 42 17.92 -5.89 -15.73
N VAL A 43 17.12 -6.88 -16.16
CA VAL A 43 16.91 -7.15 -17.59
C VAL A 43 15.99 -6.10 -18.21
N LEU A 44 14.86 -5.81 -17.57
CA LEU A 44 13.87 -4.85 -18.07
C LEU A 44 14.10 -3.42 -17.57
N GLN A 45 15.13 -3.18 -16.75
CA GLN A 45 15.48 -1.88 -16.16
C GLN A 45 14.29 -1.12 -15.52
N ARG A 46 13.28 -1.83 -15.02
CA ARG A 46 12.08 -1.21 -14.43
C ARG A 46 12.39 -0.69 -13.04
N LYS A 47 11.97 0.55 -12.78
CA LYS A 47 12.08 1.16 -11.46
C LYS A 47 11.25 0.38 -10.41
N PRO A 48 11.79 0.16 -9.20
CA PRO A 48 11.02 -0.44 -8.13
C PRO A 48 9.91 0.52 -7.64
N GLY A 49 8.79 -0.03 -7.17
CA GLY A 49 7.68 0.74 -6.61
C GLY A 49 6.43 0.75 -7.48
N GLN A 50 5.49 1.65 -7.18
CA GLN A 50 4.25 1.87 -7.94
C GLN A 50 4.45 2.82 -9.14
N ASN A 51 5.64 2.86 -9.71
CA ASN A 51 5.91 3.67 -10.90
C ASN A 51 5.48 2.88 -12.14
N TRP A 52 4.18 2.93 -12.49
CA TRP A 52 3.61 2.20 -13.63
C TRP A 52 3.84 2.89 -14.98
N MET A 53 4.42 4.09 -15.00
CA MET A 53 4.70 4.84 -16.23
C MET A 53 6.11 5.42 -16.18
N LEU A 54 7.03 4.73 -16.83
CA LEU A 54 8.17 5.23 -17.60
C LEU A 54 8.54 4.12 -18.59
#